data_AF-A0A920L2H3-F1
#
_entry.id   AF-A0A920L2H3-F1
#
_cell.length_a   1.000
_cell.length_b   1.000
_cell.length_c   1.000
_cell.angle_alpha   90.00
_cell.angle_beta   90.00
_cell.angle_gamma   90.00
#
_symmetry.space_group_name_H-M   'P 1'
#
loop_
_entity.id
_entity.type
_entity.pdbx_description
1 polymer ?
#
loop_
_entity_poly.entity_id
_entity_poly.type
_entity_poly.pdbx_seq_one_letter_code
_entity_poly.pdbx_strand_id
1 'polypeptide(L)'
;MASGSVCRCGNDGDINALNEAWGNVFWSMEYENFDQIDLPNLTVTQPNPSHVLDFRRFSSDQVISFNRLQTDIIKSYSDAPIAHNFMGKTTEFDHFKVGEDLDIASWDSYPLGFLEDRVIASSEFKQAFARQGDPDFQAFHHDLYRSVGKGRWWVMEQQPGPVNWAPYNPSPLPGMVRLWSWEAFAHGAEAVCYFRWRQAPFAQEQMHAGLCVRKRRRSGFG
;
A
#
# COMPACT_ATOMS: atom_id res chain seq x y z
N MET A 1 13.79 2.22 -31.37
CA MET A 1 14.24 0.89 -30.92
C MET A 1 14.17 0.87 -29.41
N ALA A 2 13.03 0.46 -28.85
CA ALA A 2 12.83 0.26 -27.42
C ALA A 2 12.60 -1.23 -27.22
N SER A 3 13.67 -1.97 -26.92
CA SER A 3 13.55 -3.36 -26.47
C SER A 3 13.10 -3.32 -25.01
N GLY A 4 11.78 -3.26 -24.80
CA GLY A 4 11.19 -3.45 -23.48
C GLY A 4 11.46 -4.89 -23.06
N SER A 5 12.37 -5.09 -22.11
CA SER A 5 12.64 -6.40 -21.52
C SER A 5 11.42 -6.83 -20.69
N VAL A 6 10.49 -7.52 -21.32
CA VAL A 6 9.50 -8.33 -20.64
C VAL A 6 10.25 -9.54 -20.06
N CYS A 7 10.02 -9.84 -18.77
CA CYS A 7 10.60 -10.94 -18.00
C CYS A 7 12.10 -10.83 -17.66
N ARG A 8 12.42 -10.43 -16.42
CA ARG A 8 13.59 -10.97 -15.69
C ARG A 8 13.26 -12.33 -15.05
N CYS A 9 12.53 -13.15 -15.77
CA CYS A 9 12.33 -14.56 -15.47
C CYS A 9 13.59 -15.20 -16.04
N GLY A 10 14.46 -15.78 -15.21
CA GLY A 10 15.82 -16.21 -15.59
C GLY A 10 15.87 -17.39 -16.58
N ASN A 11 15.13 -17.28 -17.68
CA ASN A 11 15.03 -18.21 -18.80
C ASN A 11 15.74 -17.66 -20.05
N ASP A 12 16.28 -16.43 -20.02
CA ASP A 12 17.00 -15.77 -21.11
C ASP A 12 16.29 -15.81 -22.49
N GLY A 13 14.96 -15.83 -22.48
CA GLY A 13 14.15 -15.93 -23.71
C GLY A 13 13.99 -17.35 -24.25
N ASP A 14 14.31 -18.39 -23.48
CA ASP A 14 14.04 -19.80 -23.81
C ASP A 14 12.71 -20.28 -23.21
N ILE A 15 11.78 -20.66 -24.09
CA ILE A 15 10.47 -21.18 -23.69
C ILE A 15 10.58 -22.57 -23.03
N ASN A 16 11.58 -23.37 -23.37
CA ASN A 16 11.76 -24.70 -22.77
C ASN A 16 12.18 -24.58 -21.31
N ALA A 17 13.09 -23.66 -21.01
CA ALA A 17 13.47 -23.33 -19.63
C ALA A 17 12.27 -22.84 -18.79
N LEU A 18 11.35 -22.08 -19.39
CA LEU A 18 10.10 -21.70 -18.70
C LEU A 18 9.20 -22.91 -18.44
N ASN A 19 8.98 -23.76 -19.45
CA ASN A 19 8.17 -24.96 -19.30
C ASN A 19 8.71 -25.90 -18.20
N GLU A 20 10.03 -26.05 -18.13
CA GLU A 20 10.70 -26.81 -17.08
C GLU A 20 10.50 -26.17 -15.71
N ALA A 21 10.78 -24.86 -15.58
CA ALA A 21 10.65 -24.13 -14.32
C ALA A 21 9.21 -24.09 -13.78
N TRP A 22 8.22 -24.01 -14.66
CA TRP A 22 6.81 -24.02 -14.29
C TRP A 22 6.25 -25.44 -14.13
N GLY A 23 6.97 -26.48 -14.55
CA GLY A 23 6.47 -27.85 -14.53
C GLY A 23 5.25 -28.03 -15.46
N ASN A 24 5.27 -27.36 -16.62
CA ASN A 24 4.12 -27.27 -17.52
C ASN A 24 3.70 -28.62 -18.15
N VAL A 25 4.52 -29.67 -18.03
CA VAL A 25 4.11 -31.05 -18.39
C VAL A 25 2.85 -31.48 -17.64
N PHE A 26 2.64 -30.99 -16.42
CA PHE A 26 1.42 -31.27 -15.67
C PHE A 26 0.21 -30.64 -16.36
N TRP A 27 -0.83 -31.44 -16.61
CA TRP A 27 -2.02 -31.04 -17.37
C TRP A 27 -1.74 -30.47 -18.77
N SER A 28 -0.61 -30.85 -19.39
CA SER A 28 -0.27 -30.46 -20.77
C SER A 28 -0.31 -28.94 -21.00
N MET A 29 0.25 -28.17 -20.07
CA MET A 29 0.34 -26.70 -20.14
C MET A 29 1.58 -26.19 -20.90
N GLU A 30 2.33 -27.08 -21.56
CA GLU A 30 3.56 -26.71 -22.27
C GLU A 30 3.27 -25.72 -23.40
N TYR A 31 4.07 -24.65 -23.46
CA TYR A 31 3.99 -23.62 -24.49
C TYR A 31 5.09 -23.82 -25.54
N GLU A 32 4.78 -23.59 -26.81
CA GLU A 32 5.74 -23.63 -27.92
C GLU A 32 6.50 -22.30 -28.07
N ASN A 33 5.90 -21.19 -27.62
CA ASN A 33 6.50 -19.85 -27.62
C ASN A 33 5.76 -18.94 -26.62
N PHE A 34 6.33 -17.77 -26.32
CA PHE A 34 5.79 -16.84 -25.33
C PHE A 34 4.45 -16.20 -25.73
N ASP A 35 4.12 -16.10 -27.02
CA ASP A 35 2.88 -15.49 -27.49
C ASP A 35 1.64 -16.36 -27.19
N GLN A 36 1.85 -17.62 -26.76
CA GLN A 36 0.79 -18.52 -26.30
C GLN A 36 0.45 -18.34 -24.80
N ILE A 37 1.23 -17.54 -24.06
CA ILE A 37 1.04 -17.35 -22.63
C ILE A 37 0.02 -16.24 -22.40
N ASP A 38 -1.19 -16.62 -22.03
CA ASP A 38 -2.22 -15.71 -21.53
C ASP A 38 -2.04 -15.40 -20.04
N LEU A 39 -2.84 -14.46 -19.51
CA LEU A 39 -2.85 -14.12 -18.09
C LEU A 39 -3.39 -15.28 -17.22
N PRO A 40 -2.94 -15.44 -15.96
CA PRO A 40 -3.35 -16.55 -15.09
C PRO A 40 -4.70 -16.30 -14.39
N ASN A 41 -5.66 -15.67 -15.08
CA ASN A 41 -7.02 -15.43 -14.60
C ASN A 41 -8.05 -16.13 -15.50
N LEU A 42 -9.24 -16.41 -14.96
CA LEU A 42 -10.36 -17.01 -15.71
C LEU A 42 -10.05 -18.37 -16.35
N THR A 43 -9.05 -19.09 -15.82
CA THR A 43 -8.80 -20.49 -16.15
C THR A 43 -9.98 -21.37 -15.70
N VAL A 44 -10.20 -22.50 -16.37
CA VAL A 44 -11.33 -23.42 -16.06
C VAL A 44 -11.29 -23.87 -14.58
N THR A 45 -10.09 -24.07 -14.03
CA THR A 45 -9.83 -24.39 -12.62
C THR A 45 -8.59 -23.64 -12.13
N GLN A 46 -7.97 -24.03 -11.01
CA GLN A 46 -6.79 -23.36 -10.46
C GLN A 46 -5.65 -23.22 -11.50
N PRO A 47 -5.07 -22.02 -11.66
CA PRO A 47 -3.90 -21.81 -12.52
C PRO A 47 -2.62 -22.40 -11.90
N ASN A 48 -1.59 -22.56 -12.72
CA ASN A 48 -0.26 -22.97 -12.26
C ASN A 48 0.28 -21.95 -11.23
N PRO A 49 0.70 -22.36 -10.02
CA PRO A 49 1.22 -21.44 -9.00
C PRO A 49 2.48 -20.69 -9.45
N SER A 50 3.34 -21.30 -10.27
CA SER A 50 4.53 -20.64 -10.83
C SER A 50 4.13 -19.50 -11.76
N HIS A 51 3.14 -19.75 -12.63
CA HIS A 51 2.57 -18.74 -13.52
C HIS A 51 1.97 -17.56 -12.71
N VAL A 52 1.17 -17.85 -11.68
CA VAL A 52 0.61 -16.79 -10.81
C VAL A 52 1.71 -15.97 -10.12
N LEU A 53 2.76 -16.62 -9.62
CA LEU A 53 3.86 -15.96 -8.94
C LEU A 53 4.64 -15.04 -9.89
N ASP A 54 4.94 -15.51 -11.09
CA ASP A 54 5.64 -14.70 -12.09
C ASP A 54 4.78 -13.54 -12.58
N PHE A 55 3.46 -13.73 -12.71
CA PHE A 55 2.56 -12.61 -13.01
C PHE A 55 2.51 -11.56 -11.88
N ARG A 56 2.56 -11.98 -10.60
CA ARG A 56 2.69 -11.05 -9.46
C ARG A 56 4.01 -10.29 -9.47
N ARG A 57 5.12 -10.98 -9.75
CA ARG A 57 6.44 -10.35 -9.90
C ARG A 57 6.44 -9.34 -11.05
N PHE A 58 5.90 -9.72 -12.21
CA PHE A 58 5.73 -8.83 -13.36
C PHE A 58 4.91 -7.59 -12.99
N SER A 59 3.76 -7.77 -12.34
CA SER A 59 2.89 -6.67 -11.93
C SER A 59 3.60 -5.70 -10.98
N SER A 60 4.36 -6.23 -10.02
CA SER A 60 5.23 -5.42 -9.14
C SER A 60 6.30 -4.66 -9.92
N ASP A 61 6.97 -5.32 -10.88
CA ASP A 61 8.00 -4.69 -11.71
C ASP A 61 7.44 -3.55 -12.58
N GLN A 62 6.17 -3.65 -13.02
CA GLN A 62 5.50 -2.54 -13.70
C GLN A 62 5.31 -1.32 -12.78
N VAL A 63 4.97 -1.51 -11.50
CA VAL A 63 4.88 -0.42 -10.51
C VAL A 63 6.25 0.22 -10.28
N ILE A 64 7.30 -0.60 -10.14
CA ILE A 64 8.68 -0.13 -9.96
C ILE A 64 9.14 0.72 -11.16
N SER A 65 8.92 0.21 -12.38
CA SER A 65 9.23 0.93 -13.63
C SER A 65 8.50 2.27 -13.72
N PHE A 66 7.21 2.28 -13.39
CA PHE A 66 6.40 3.49 -13.42
C PHE A 66 6.84 4.53 -12.38
N ASN A 67 7.19 4.09 -11.17
CA ASN A 67 7.78 4.95 -10.14
C ASN A 67 9.11 5.53 -10.61
N ARG A 68 10.01 4.69 -11.12
CA ARG A 68 11.35 5.10 -11.57
C ARG A 68 11.30 6.16 -12.67
N LEU A 69 10.38 6.01 -13.63
CA LEU A 69 10.15 7.03 -14.66
C LEU A 69 9.92 8.42 -14.04
N GLN A 70 9.09 8.50 -12.99
CA GLN A 70 8.79 9.76 -12.33
C GLN A 70 9.98 10.25 -11.50
N THR A 71 10.65 9.38 -10.75
CA THR A 71 11.78 9.79 -9.91
C THR A 71 12.96 10.28 -10.75
N ASP A 72 13.24 9.65 -11.89
CA ASP A 72 14.27 10.10 -12.85
C ASP A 72 13.95 11.49 -13.41
N ILE A 73 12.68 11.74 -13.76
CA ILE A 73 12.23 13.05 -14.23
C ILE A 73 12.38 14.09 -13.10
N ILE A 74 11.88 13.82 -11.89
CA ILE A 74 11.94 14.77 -10.77
C ILE A 74 13.40 15.15 -10.45
N LYS A 75 14.30 14.16 -10.39
CA LYS A 75 15.73 14.36 -10.11
C LYS A 75 16.43 15.22 -11.17
N SER A 76 15.90 15.29 -12.40
CA SER A 76 16.45 16.19 -13.43
C SER A 76 16.08 17.67 -13.24
N TYR A 77 15.10 17.98 -12.38
CA TYR A 77 14.60 19.34 -12.14
C TYR A 77 14.61 19.79 -10.68
N SER A 78 14.89 18.90 -9.72
CA SER A 78 14.84 19.21 -8.28
C SER A 78 15.77 18.30 -7.48
N ASP A 79 16.45 18.88 -6.51
CA ASP A 79 17.25 18.17 -5.49
C ASP A 79 16.43 17.84 -4.22
N ALA A 80 15.13 18.15 -4.21
CA ALA A 80 14.26 17.87 -3.07
C ALA A 80 14.07 16.35 -2.86
N PRO A 81 14.00 15.86 -1.60
CA PRO A 81 13.75 14.46 -1.32
C PRO A 81 12.43 13.95 -1.92
N ILE A 82 12.47 12.76 -2.50
CA ILE A 82 11.30 12.10 -3.10
C ILE A 82 10.77 11.03 -2.14
N ALA A 83 9.45 11.06 -1.93
CA ALA A 83 8.74 10.10 -1.11
C ALA A 83 7.55 9.50 -1.85
N HIS A 84 7.16 8.30 -1.45
CA HIS A 84 5.89 7.68 -1.83
C HIS A 84 5.14 7.26 -0.56
N ASN A 85 3.81 7.35 -0.57
CA ASN A 85 2.94 6.96 0.54
C ASN A 85 2.41 5.54 0.34
N PHE A 86 3.03 4.59 1.03
CA PHE A 86 2.62 3.19 1.06
C PHE A 86 1.39 2.97 1.97
N MET A 87 0.83 1.75 1.95
CA MET A 87 -0.43 1.42 2.63
C MET A 87 -0.28 0.20 3.55
N GLY A 88 -1.01 0.17 4.68
CA GLY A 88 -0.94 -0.95 5.62
C GLY A 88 -1.44 -2.30 5.05
N LYS A 89 -0.69 -3.39 5.21
CA LYS A 89 -1.05 -4.73 4.73
C LYS A 89 -1.39 -4.77 3.22
N THR A 90 -0.62 -4.03 2.44
CA THR A 90 -0.58 -4.11 0.98
C THR A 90 0.67 -4.89 0.59
N THR A 91 0.51 -5.96 -0.20
CA THR A 91 1.60 -6.87 -0.61
C THR A 91 1.59 -7.17 -2.11
N GLU A 92 0.82 -6.41 -2.88
CA GLU A 92 0.62 -6.58 -4.32
C GLU A 92 1.86 -6.16 -5.13
N PHE A 93 2.77 -5.38 -4.53
CA PHE A 93 4.05 -5.01 -5.10
C PHE A 93 5.16 -4.98 -4.03
N ASP A 94 6.40 -5.10 -4.49
CA ASP A 94 7.60 -5.11 -3.65
C ASP A 94 7.98 -3.68 -3.23
N HIS A 95 7.67 -3.37 -1.97
CA HIS A 95 7.90 -2.04 -1.40
C HIS A 95 9.40 -1.75 -1.23
N PHE A 96 10.23 -2.77 -1.00
CA PHE A 96 11.67 -2.58 -0.86
C PHE A 96 12.30 -2.12 -2.17
N LYS A 97 11.92 -2.78 -3.29
CA LYS A 97 12.39 -2.37 -4.62
C LYS A 97 11.90 -1.00 -5.04
N VAL A 98 10.65 -0.63 -4.74
CA VAL A 98 10.17 0.75 -4.97
C VAL A 98 10.97 1.75 -4.12
N GLY A 99 11.25 1.41 -2.86
CA GLY A 99 12.06 2.21 -1.93
C GLY A 99 13.52 2.40 -2.36
N GLU A 100 14.05 1.60 -3.30
CA GLU A 100 15.39 1.81 -3.84
C GLU A 100 15.52 3.15 -4.59
N ASP A 101 14.44 3.61 -5.22
CA ASP A 101 14.41 4.82 -6.05
C ASP A 101 13.99 6.09 -5.28
N LEU A 102 13.66 5.95 -3.98
CA LEU A 102 13.12 7.00 -3.09
C LEU A 102 14.13 7.41 -2.00
N ASP A 103 13.97 8.64 -1.50
CA ASP A 103 14.77 9.17 -0.38
C ASP A 103 14.11 8.93 0.99
N ILE A 104 12.78 8.85 1.02
CA ILE A 104 11.96 8.67 2.22
C ILE A 104 10.86 7.65 1.91
N ALA A 105 10.75 6.60 2.71
CA ALA A 105 9.56 5.75 2.70
C ALA A 105 8.48 6.39 3.57
N SER A 106 7.35 6.77 3.01
CA SER A 106 6.22 7.25 3.82
C SER A 106 5.06 6.28 3.75
N TRP A 107 4.15 6.31 4.71
CA TRP A 107 2.96 5.46 4.65
C TRP A 107 1.77 6.08 5.37
N ASP A 108 0.60 5.49 5.11
CA ASP A 108 -0.69 6.00 5.54
C ASP A 108 -1.28 5.12 6.65
N SER A 109 -1.40 5.69 7.84
CA SER A 109 -1.81 5.03 9.09
C SER A 109 -3.26 5.37 9.47
N TYR A 110 -4.13 4.37 9.33
CA TYR A 110 -5.53 4.40 9.73
C TYR A 110 -5.91 3.26 10.70
N PRO A 111 -5.44 3.29 11.97
CA PRO A 111 -5.53 2.16 12.89
C PRO A 111 -6.95 1.59 13.08
N LEU A 112 -7.98 2.45 13.14
CA LEU A 112 -9.35 1.98 13.36
C LEU A 112 -9.91 1.27 12.14
N GLY A 113 -9.66 1.81 10.94
CA GLY A 113 -10.15 1.19 9.72
C GLY A 113 -9.41 -0.12 9.42
N PHE A 114 -8.10 -0.17 9.69
CA PHE A 114 -7.30 -1.38 9.50
C PHE A 114 -7.69 -2.51 10.46
N LEU A 115 -8.06 -2.21 11.71
CA LEU A 115 -8.57 -3.22 12.64
C LEU A 115 -9.83 -3.92 12.07
N GLU A 116 -10.73 -3.15 11.46
CA GLU A 116 -11.97 -3.68 10.90
C GLU A 116 -11.74 -4.46 9.60
N ASP A 117 -10.99 -3.89 8.67
CA ASP A 117 -10.85 -4.38 7.28
C ASP A 117 -9.65 -5.35 7.07
N ARG A 118 -8.54 -5.13 7.77
CA ARG A 118 -7.24 -5.77 7.45
C ARG A 118 -6.76 -6.74 8.53
N VAL A 119 -7.08 -6.51 9.80
CA VAL A 119 -6.65 -7.36 10.91
C VAL A 119 -7.55 -8.60 11.02
N ILE A 120 -6.91 -9.77 11.05
CA ILE A 120 -7.57 -11.06 11.29
C ILE A 120 -7.54 -11.31 12.80
N ALA A 121 -8.61 -10.95 13.49
CA ALA A 121 -8.78 -11.11 14.93
C ALA A 121 -10.23 -11.48 15.27
N SER A 122 -10.47 -11.98 16.47
CA SER A 122 -11.82 -12.32 16.93
C SER A 122 -12.69 -11.06 17.07
N SER A 123 -14.01 -11.25 17.02
CA SER A 123 -14.98 -10.16 17.19
C SER A 123 -14.80 -9.45 18.53
N GLU A 124 -14.49 -10.19 19.60
CA GLU A 124 -14.25 -9.65 20.94
C GLU A 124 -13.01 -8.76 20.98
N PHE A 125 -11.95 -9.17 20.29
CA PHE A 125 -10.74 -8.35 20.15
C PHE A 125 -11.03 -7.06 19.37
N LYS A 126 -11.68 -7.17 18.20
CA LYS A 126 -12.07 -6.00 17.41
C LYS A 126 -12.96 -5.06 18.23
N GLN A 127 -13.90 -5.59 19.01
CA GLN A 127 -14.75 -4.79 19.89
C GLN A 127 -13.98 -4.09 21.01
N ALA A 128 -13.00 -4.77 21.62
CA ALA A 128 -12.18 -4.20 22.70
C ALA A 128 -11.30 -3.04 22.21
N PHE A 129 -10.82 -3.11 20.96
CA PHE A 129 -9.90 -2.15 20.36
C PHE A 129 -10.54 -1.24 19.31
N ALA A 130 -11.88 -1.29 19.14
CA ALA A 130 -12.62 -0.60 18.09
C ALA A 130 -12.30 0.91 18.00
N ARG A 131 -11.90 1.54 19.10
CA ARG A 131 -11.66 3.00 19.19
C ARG A 131 -10.18 3.35 19.41
N GLN A 132 -9.29 2.37 19.33
CA GLN A 132 -7.85 2.48 19.58
C GLN A 132 -7.01 1.89 18.44
N GLY A 133 -7.56 0.92 17.70
CA GLY A 133 -6.81 0.13 16.73
C GLY A 133 -6.10 -1.04 17.40
N ASP A 134 -5.65 -1.98 16.58
CA ASP A 134 -4.76 -3.05 17.03
C ASP A 134 -3.46 -2.44 17.61
N PRO A 135 -2.98 -2.87 18.79
CA PRO A 135 -1.79 -2.29 19.41
C PRO A 135 -0.51 -2.42 18.57
N ASP A 136 -0.41 -3.43 17.71
CA ASP A 136 0.82 -3.78 17.01
C ASP A 136 0.75 -3.50 15.50
N PHE A 137 -0.45 -3.37 14.92
CA PHE A 137 -0.59 -3.24 13.47
C PHE A 137 0.15 -2.00 12.93
N GLN A 138 -0.06 -0.81 13.48
CA GLN A 138 0.67 0.38 13.01
C GLN A 138 2.16 0.34 13.38
N ALA A 139 2.52 -0.16 14.56
CA ALA A 139 3.91 -0.32 14.99
C ALA A 139 4.70 -1.24 14.06
N PHE A 140 4.10 -2.35 13.62
CA PHE A 140 4.67 -3.23 12.60
C PHE A 140 4.95 -2.48 11.28
N HIS A 141 4.01 -1.68 10.81
CA HIS A 141 4.19 -0.91 9.57
C HIS A 141 5.22 0.22 9.74
N HIS A 142 5.32 0.82 10.93
CA HIS A 142 6.42 1.76 11.24
C HIS A 142 7.78 1.10 11.04
N ASP A 143 7.97 -0.11 11.57
CA ASP A 143 9.23 -0.85 11.44
C ASP A 143 9.51 -1.32 10.01
N LEU A 144 8.47 -1.77 9.31
CA LEU A 144 8.54 -2.13 7.90
C LEU A 144 9.01 -0.93 7.06
N TYR A 145 8.34 0.22 7.19
CA TYR A 145 8.66 1.38 6.35
C TYR A 145 9.92 2.11 6.79
N ARG A 146 10.32 2.02 8.06
CA ARG A 146 11.67 2.40 8.48
C ARG A 146 12.73 1.58 7.74
N SER A 147 12.50 0.27 7.57
CA SER A 147 13.42 -0.61 6.85
C SER A 147 13.43 -0.34 5.34
N VAL A 148 12.26 -0.16 4.72
CA VAL A 148 12.13 0.22 3.30
C VAL A 148 12.82 1.57 3.03
N GLY A 149 12.65 2.54 3.93
CA GLY A 149 13.25 3.88 3.83
C GLY A 149 14.71 3.96 4.25
N LYS A 150 15.40 2.84 4.48
CA LYS A 150 16.81 2.79 4.89
C LYS A 150 17.08 3.66 6.14
N GLY A 151 16.12 3.67 7.06
CA GLY A 151 16.13 4.47 8.29
C GLY A 151 15.32 5.77 8.23
N ARG A 152 15.06 6.34 7.04
CA ARG A 152 14.30 7.59 6.87
C ARG A 152 12.87 7.32 6.45
N TRP A 153 11.92 7.68 7.31
CA TRP A 153 10.51 7.37 7.04
C TRP A 153 9.54 8.34 7.73
N TRP A 154 8.38 8.54 7.11
CA TRP A 154 7.32 9.45 7.57
C TRP A 154 5.97 8.72 7.69
N VAL A 155 5.06 9.26 8.49
CA VAL A 155 3.62 9.01 8.32
C VAL A 155 3.07 10.14 7.47
N MET A 156 2.74 9.87 6.19
CA MET A 156 2.23 10.91 5.28
C MET A 156 0.75 11.20 5.54
N GLU A 157 0.00 10.18 5.91
CA GLU A 157 -1.39 10.31 6.32
C GLU A 157 -1.64 9.64 7.68
N GLN A 158 -1.94 10.42 8.70
CA GLN A 158 -2.33 9.94 10.03
C GLN A 158 -3.81 10.21 10.27
N GLN A 159 -4.54 9.17 10.69
CA GLN A 159 -5.96 9.26 11.06
C GLN A 159 -6.22 10.33 12.16
N PRO A 160 -7.02 11.37 11.88
CA PRO A 160 -7.35 12.42 12.85
C PRO A 160 -8.73 12.22 13.51
N GLY A 161 -9.51 11.23 13.08
CA GLY A 161 -10.90 11.02 13.48
C GLY A 161 -11.53 9.81 12.75
N PRO A 162 -12.86 9.65 12.78
CA PRO A 162 -13.53 8.58 12.03
C PRO A 162 -13.30 8.72 10.51
N VAL A 163 -13.16 7.58 9.83
CA VAL A 163 -12.99 7.49 8.36
C VAL A 163 -14.32 7.10 7.70
N ASN A 164 -14.32 6.83 6.39
CA ASN A 164 -15.53 6.52 5.62
C ASN A 164 -15.56 5.12 4.99
N TRP A 165 -14.41 4.43 4.90
CA TRP A 165 -14.23 3.28 4.01
C TRP A 165 -14.30 1.92 4.72
N ALA A 166 -14.12 1.87 6.05
CA ALA A 166 -14.20 0.61 6.79
C ALA A 166 -15.68 0.21 6.99
N PRO A 167 -15.98 -1.07 7.25
CA PRO A 167 -17.35 -1.51 7.57
C PRO A 167 -17.96 -0.76 8.75
N TYR A 168 -17.14 -0.45 9.78
CA TYR A 168 -17.51 0.35 10.94
C TYR A 168 -16.48 1.45 11.16
N ASN A 169 -16.95 2.68 11.41
CA ASN A 169 -16.08 3.87 11.47
C ASN A 169 -16.27 4.64 12.78
N PRO A 170 -15.85 4.08 13.92
CA PRO A 170 -16.00 4.74 15.20
C PRO A 170 -15.07 5.95 15.33
N SER A 171 -15.45 6.90 16.19
CA SER A 171 -14.53 7.96 16.59
C SER A 171 -13.45 7.39 17.51
N PRO A 172 -12.18 7.79 17.33
CA PRO A 172 -11.11 7.43 18.28
C PRO A 172 -11.47 7.82 19.72
N LEU A 173 -10.89 7.13 20.71
CA LEU A 173 -10.92 7.59 22.10
C LEU A 173 -10.18 8.93 22.23
N PRO A 174 -10.56 9.78 23.21
CA PRO A 174 -9.80 10.98 23.53
C PRO A 174 -8.31 10.66 23.76
N GLY A 175 -7.43 11.34 23.03
CA GLY A 175 -5.98 11.15 23.12
C GLY A 175 -5.37 10.14 22.15
N MET A 176 -6.15 9.34 21.41
CA MET A 176 -5.57 8.35 20.49
C MET A 176 -4.78 8.96 19.34
N VAL A 177 -5.24 10.08 18.77
CA VAL A 177 -4.49 10.79 17.73
C VAL A 177 -3.12 11.25 18.25
N ARG A 178 -3.06 11.69 19.51
CA ARG A 178 -1.80 12.00 20.20
C ARG A 178 -0.96 10.73 20.39
N LEU A 179 -1.57 9.63 20.85
CA LEU A 179 -0.89 8.36 21.07
C LEU A 179 -0.22 7.85 19.78
N TRP A 180 -0.98 7.72 18.68
CA TRP A 180 -0.45 7.23 17.39
C TRP A 180 0.66 8.14 16.84
N SER A 181 0.55 9.46 17.05
CA SER A 181 1.62 10.38 16.66
C SER A 181 2.90 10.13 17.46
N TRP A 182 2.80 9.95 18.78
CA TRP A 182 3.95 9.65 19.62
C TRP A 182 4.51 8.25 19.40
N GLU A 183 3.67 7.28 19.09
CA GLU A 183 4.08 5.93 18.67
C GLU A 183 4.91 5.99 17.40
N ALA A 184 4.46 6.71 16.37
CA ALA A 184 5.23 6.92 15.15
C ALA A 184 6.60 7.57 15.44
N PHE A 185 6.64 8.62 16.26
CA PHE A 185 7.91 9.25 16.67
C PHE A 185 8.80 8.32 17.48
N ALA A 186 8.24 7.49 18.36
CA ALA A 186 8.99 6.49 19.12
C ALA A 186 9.63 5.43 18.21
N HIS A 187 8.97 5.08 17.10
CA HIS A 187 9.52 4.24 16.03
C HIS A 187 10.43 5.01 15.05
N GLY A 188 10.68 6.30 15.28
CA GLY A 188 11.64 7.11 14.54
C GLY A 188 11.10 7.85 13.31
N ALA A 189 9.78 8.09 13.22
CA ALA A 189 9.23 8.91 12.14
C ALA A 189 9.84 10.32 12.17
N GLU A 190 10.30 10.83 11.04
CA GLU A 190 10.78 12.23 10.96
C GLU A 190 9.61 13.22 10.91
N ALA A 191 8.44 12.78 10.40
CA ALA A 191 7.23 13.57 10.31
C ALA A 191 5.96 12.71 10.48
N VAL A 192 4.92 13.34 11.04
CA VAL A 192 3.55 12.80 11.11
C VAL A 192 2.59 13.84 10.55
N CYS A 193 2.03 13.56 9.38
CA CYS A 193 1.15 14.44 8.64
C CYS A 193 -0.30 13.95 8.73
N TYR A 194 -1.23 14.78 9.21
CA TYR A 194 -2.63 14.39 9.36
C TYR A 194 -3.41 14.51 8.05
N PHE A 195 -4.09 13.44 7.65
CA PHE A 195 -5.05 13.48 6.56
C PHE A 195 -6.48 13.61 7.11
N ARG A 196 -7.15 14.74 6.96
CA ARG A 196 -6.85 15.96 6.19
C ARG A 196 -7.06 17.20 7.06
N TRP A 197 -6.64 18.36 6.56
CA TRP A 197 -6.82 19.61 7.30
C TRP A 197 -8.27 19.89 7.69
N ARG A 198 -9.22 19.70 6.76
CA ARG A 198 -10.65 19.94 6.98
C ARG A 198 -11.49 18.88 6.27
N GLN A 199 -12.49 18.37 6.98
CA GLN A 199 -13.48 17.44 6.43
C GLN A 199 -14.18 18.06 5.21
N ALA A 200 -14.16 17.33 4.09
CA ALA A 200 -14.87 17.73 2.88
C ALA A 200 -16.39 17.58 3.08
N PRO A 201 -17.23 18.52 2.58
CA PRO A 201 -18.68 18.43 2.74
C PRO A 201 -19.38 17.73 1.56
N PHE A 202 -18.65 17.08 0.67
CA PHE A 202 -19.14 16.48 -0.57
C PHE A 202 -18.27 15.29 -0.99
N ALA A 203 -18.74 14.57 -2.01
CA ALA A 203 -18.04 13.45 -2.65
C ALA A 203 -17.84 12.24 -1.73
N GLN A 204 -17.01 11.29 -2.20
CA GLN A 204 -16.82 9.96 -1.64
C GLN A 204 -16.35 9.98 -0.17
N GLU A 205 -15.55 10.99 0.20
CA GLU A 205 -14.96 11.13 1.53
C GLU A 205 -15.66 12.15 2.42
N GLN A 206 -16.91 12.53 2.13
CA GLN A 206 -17.62 13.53 2.93
C GLN A 206 -17.76 13.17 4.42
N MET A 207 -17.67 11.88 4.74
CA MET A 207 -17.72 11.33 6.10
C MET A 207 -16.33 11.15 6.73
N HIS A 208 -15.24 11.33 5.98
CA HIS A 208 -13.88 11.25 6.49
C HIS A 208 -13.55 12.52 7.29
N ALA A 209 -13.29 12.38 8.59
CA ALA A 209 -12.96 13.50 9.44
C ALA A 209 -11.66 14.19 9.00
N GLY A 210 -11.52 15.46 9.37
CA GLY A 210 -10.25 16.19 9.32
C GLY A 210 -10.00 16.89 10.66
N LEU A 211 -8.84 17.53 10.80
CA LEU A 211 -8.51 18.31 12.00
C LEU A 211 -9.56 19.39 12.30
N CYS A 212 -10.09 20.01 11.25
CA CYS A 212 -11.21 20.94 11.31
C CYS A 212 -12.53 20.25 10.91
N VAL A 213 -13.56 20.45 11.72
CA VAL A 213 -14.94 20.10 11.38
C VAL A 213 -15.46 20.92 10.20
N ARG A 214 -16.52 20.43 9.55
CA ARG A 214 -17.29 21.17 8.55
C ARG A 214 -17.72 22.53 9.12
N LYS A 215 -17.46 23.62 8.39
CA LYS A 215 -18.09 24.92 8.71
C LYS A 215 -19.61 24.73 8.64
N ARG A 216 -20.30 24.86 9.77
CA ARG A 216 -21.76 25.04 9.77
C ARG A 216 -22.07 26.29 8.94
N ARG A 217 -22.88 26.17 7.88
CA ARG A 217 -23.55 27.34 7.31
C ARG A 217 -24.38 27.93 8.46
N ARG A 218 -24.16 29.20 8.79
CA ARG A 218 -25.11 29.93 9.64
C ARG A 218 -26.47 29.82 8.94
N SER A 219 -27.43 29.15 9.56
CA SER A 219 -28.82 29.22 9.14
C SER A 219 -29.29 30.64 9.43
N GLY A 220 -29.13 31.53 8.44
CA GLY A 220 -29.81 32.81 8.44
C GLY A 220 -31.27 32.57 8.11
N PHE A 221 -32.08 32.31 9.13
CA PHE A 221 -33.47 32.77 9.11
C PHE A 221 -33.44 34.14 9.80
N GLY A 222 -33.49 35.18 8.97
CA GLY A 222 -33.91 36.53 9.33
C GLY A 222 -35.25 36.80 8.67
#